data_AF-A0A935EK25-F1
#
_entry.id   AF-A0A935EK25-F1
#
_cell.length_a   1.000
_cell.length_b   1.000
_cell.length_c   1.000
_cell.angle_alpha   90.00
_cell.angle_beta   90.00
_cell.angle_gamma   90.00
#
_symmetry.space_group_name_H-M   'P 1'
#
loop_
_entity.id
_entity.type
_entity.pdbx_description
1 polymer ?
#
loop_
_entity_poly.entity_id
_entity_poly.type
_entity_poly.pdbx_seq_one_letter_code
_entity_poly.pdbx_strand_id
1 'polypeptide(L)'
;MNNLHVAYSGKPLDFALAREMALIKARSAAMHQPAILSWHQHSTHAFSPSFDGADEATWWAKYGEANGGHLAVSIGDDFEFILAETGGFETPRNIPIRNLTDAVGNEFICQTGLLDDTGRPRRDACAPLDEWMADQY
;
A
#
# COMPACT_ATOMS: atom_id res chain seq x y z
N MET A 1 5.60 -16.81 2.91
CA MET A 1 5.83 -15.98 1.70
C MET A 1 6.20 -16.86 0.51
N ASN A 2 5.62 -16.62 -0.67
CA ASN A 2 6.02 -17.29 -1.91
C ASN A 2 7.25 -16.60 -2.49
N ASN A 3 8.21 -17.36 -3.04
CA ASN A 3 9.44 -16.82 -3.59
C ASN A 3 9.55 -17.16 -5.08
N LEU A 4 9.86 -16.16 -5.91
CA LEU A 4 10.13 -16.34 -7.33
C LEU A 4 11.51 -15.80 -7.66
N HIS A 5 12.22 -16.51 -8.52
CA HIS A 5 13.52 -16.08 -9.02
C HIS A 5 13.45 -15.81 -10.51
N VAL A 6 14.09 -14.72 -10.94
CA VAL A 6 14.30 -14.38 -12.34
C VAL A 6 15.80 -14.41 -12.61
N ALA A 7 16.25 -15.46 -13.30
CA ALA A 7 17.63 -15.58 -13.72
C ALA A 7 17.98 -14.42 -14.67
N TYR A 8 19.09 -13.75 -14.42
CA TYR A 8 19.56 -12.65 -15.24
C TYR A 8 21.08 -12.70 -15.38
N SER A 9 21.55 -12.78 -16.63
CA SER A 9 22.98 -12.87 -16.99
C SER A 9 23.41 -11.74 -17.92
N GLY A 10 22.71 -10.60 -17.88
CA GLY A 10 22.94 -9.44 -18.75
C GLY A 10 23.96 -8.44 -18.17
N LYS A 11 23.91 -7.20 -18.68
CA LYS A 11 24.66 -6.05 -18.13
C LYS A 11 24.30 -5.79 -16.66
N PRO A 12 25.10 -5.07 -15.86
CA PRO A 12 24.75 -4.76 -14.47
C PRO A 12 23.30 -4.27 -14.35
N LEU A 13 22.51 -4.93 -13.49
CA LEU A 13 21.13 -4.53 -13.21
C LEU A 13 21.16 -3.19 -12.50
N ASP A 14 20.42 -2.23 -13.04
CA ASP A 14 20.02 -1.06 -12.26
C ASP A 14 18.67 -1.33 -11.58
N PHE A 15 18.37 -0.49 -10.60
CA PHE A 15 17.13 -0.60 -9.83
C PHE A 15 15.88 -0.52 -10.71
N ALA A 16 15.88 0.34 -11.74
CA ALA A 16 14.72 0.57 -12.59
C ALA A 16 14.35 -0.69 -13.39
N LEU A 17 15.36 -1.32 -14.01
CA LEU A 17 15.19 -2.56 -14.74
C LEU A 17 14.81 -3.71 -13.81
N ALA A 18 15.50 -3.86 -12.67
CA ALA A 18 15.19 -4.90 -11.69
C ALA A 18 13.74 -4.79 -11.18
N ARG A 19 13.30 -3.57 -10.86
CA ARG A 19 11.93 -3.25 -10.46
C ARG A 19 10.92 -3.64 -11.53
N GLU A 20 11.16 -3.28 -12.79
CA GLU A 20 10.25 -3.61 -13.88
C GLU A 20 10.12 -5.13 -14.06
N MET A 21 11.25 -5.85 -14.04
CA MET A 21 11.26 -7.31 -14.12
C MET A 21 10.50 -7.96 -12.97
N ALA A 22 10.65 -7.46 -11.74
CA ALA A 22 9.93 -7.96 -10.57
C ALA A 22 8.41 -7.78 -10.72
N LEU A 23 7.97 -6.60 -11.17
CA LEU A 23 6.54 -6.33 -11.43
C LEU A 23 5.97 -7.21 -12.54
N ILE A 24 6.71 -7.42 -13.63
CA ILE A 24 6.29 -8.33 -14.71
C ILE A 24 6.17 -9.76 -14.19
N LYS A 25 7.14 -10.22 -13.39
CA LYS A 25 7.12 -11.56 -12.80
C LYS A 25 5.94 -11.74 -11.85
N ALA A 26 5.66 -10.74 -11.02
CA ALA A 26 4.49 -10.74 -10.14
C ALA A 26 3.17 -10.82 -10.91
N ARG A 27 3.02 -10.06 -12.01
CA ARG A 27 1.84 -10.17 -12.90
C ARG A 27 1.67 -11.56 -13.50
N SER A 28 2.78 -12.19 -13.91
CA SER A 28 2.74 -13.57 -14.42
C SER A 28 2.34 -14.60 -13.35
N ALA A 29 2.49 -14.25 -12.07
CA ALA A 29 2.10 -15.05 -10.91
C ALA A 29 0.69 -14.70 -10.38
N ALA A 30 -0.18 -14.18 -11.25
CA ALA A 30 -1.57 -13.83 -10.98
C ALA A 30 -1.82 -12.61 -10.06
N MET A 31 -0.81 -11.77 -9.82
CA MET A 31 -1.05 -10.44 -9.25
C MET A 31 -1.58 -9.47 -10.33
N HIS A 32 -2.78 -8.95 -10.15
CA HIS A 32 -3.44 -8.02 -11.06
C HIS A 32 -2.85 -6.61 -10.96
N GLN A 33 -2.64 -6.14 -9.73
CA GLN A 33 -2.05 -4.83 -9.42
C GLN A 33 -0.93 -5.01 -8.38
N PRO A 34 0.23 -5.53 -8.78
CA PRO A 34 1.35 -5.67 -7.86
C PRO A 34 1.92 -4.30 -7.47
N ALA A 35 2.15 -4.11 -6.18
CA ALA A 35 2.92 -3.00 -5.63
C ALA A 35 4.13 -3.54 -4.86
N ILE A 36 5.25 -2.84 -4.96
CA ILE A 36 6.45 -3.14 -4.18
C ILE A 36 6.32 -2.43 -2.84
N LEU A 37 6.40 -3.20 -1.76
CA LEU A 37 6.37 -2.67 -0.40
C LEU A 37 7.78 -2.37 0.11
N SER A 38 8.74 -3.22 -0.25
CA SER A 38 10.14 -3.08 0.15
C SER A 38 11.09 -3.75 -0.84
N TRP A 39 12.36 -3.38 -0.76
CA TRP A 39 13.41 -3.95 -1.61
C TRP A 39 14.79 -3.88 -0.94
N HIS A 40 15.71 -4.72 -1.41
CA HIS A 40 17.12 -4.74 -1.03
C HIS A 40 18.02 -4.97 -2.25
N GLN A 41 19.16 -4.30 -2.27
CA GLN A 41 20.24 -4.50 -3.23
C GLN A 41 21.49 -5.02 -2.49
N HIS A 42 21.89 -6.25 -2.79
CA HIS A 42 22.98 -6.95 -2.10
C HIS A 42 24.35 -6.30 -2.31
N SER A 43 24.65 -5.85 -3.52
CA SER A 43 25.97 -5.28 -3.85
C SER A 43 26.27 -3.97 -3.15
N THR A 44 25.26 -3.18 -2.82
CA THR A 44 25.40 -1.84 -2.21
C THR A 44 24.86 -1.77 -0.79
N HIS A 45 24.23 -2.85 -0.30
CA HIS A 45 23.43 -2.87 0.93
C HIS A 45 22.33 -1.80 0.96
N ALA A 46 21.93 -1.25 -0.19
CA ALA A 46 20.85 -0.30 -0.26
C ALA A 46 19.51 -1.03 -0.08
N PHE A 47 18.61 -0.45 0.71
CA PHE A 47 17.28 -1.00 0.90
C PHE A 47 16.26 0.11 1.12
N SER A 48 14.99 -0.26 0.97
CA SER A 48 13.86 0.61 1.31
C SER A 48 12.70 -0.21 1.84
N PRO A 49 11.94 0.32 2.81
CA PRO A 49 12.19 1.58 3.52
C PRO A 49 13.39 1.48 4.47
N SER A 50 14.15 2.57 4.58
CA SER A 50 15.23 2.69 5.57
C SER A 50 14.67 3.09 6.94
N PHE A 51 15.27 2.55 8.00
CA PHE A 51 14.96 2.89 9.39
C PHE A 51 16.22 2.86 10.23
N ASP A 52 16.50 3.93 10.96
CA ASP A 52 17.72 4.04 11.76
C ASP A 52 17.72 3.02 12.91
N GLY A 53 18.81 2.27 13.03
CA GLY A 53 18.94 1.20 14.02
C GLY A 53 18.25 -0.11 13.63
N ALA A 54 17.65 -0.19 12.44
CA ALA A 54 17.21 -1.45 11.88
C ALA A 54 18.39 -2.30 11.39
N ASP A 55 18.24 -3.62 11.46
CA ASP A 55 19.16 -4.55 10.82
C ASP A 55 18.95 -4.54 9.30
N GLU A 56 19.88 -3.92 8.58
CA GLU A 56 19.85 -3.73 7.12
C GLU A 56 19.65 -5.06 6.36
N ALA A 57 20.17 -6.16 6.89
CA ALA A 57 20.07 -7.47 6.24
C ALA A 57 18.64 -8.04 6.28
N THR A 58 17.83 -7.69 7.28
CA THR A 58 16.53 -8.35 7.52
C THR A 58 15.33 -7.41 7.59
N TRP A 59 15.55 -6.11 7.79
CA TRP A 59 14.49 -5.14 8.03
C TRP A 59 13.51 -4.99 6.86
N TRP A 60 14.03 -4.79 5.65
CA TRP A 60 13.20 -4.60 4.46
C TRP A 60 12.25 -5.78 4.25
N ALA A 61 12.71 -7.01 4.48
CA ALA A 61 11.91 -8.22 4.35
C ALA A 61 10.81 -8.27 5.41
N LYS A 62 11.17 -8.02 6.68
CA LYS A 62 10.22 -7.96 7.81
C LYS A 62 9.15 -6.88 7.59
N TYR A 63 9.56 -5.69 7.14
CA TYR A 63 8.64 -4.60 6.82
C TYR A 63 7.68 -5.01 5.71
N GLY A 64 8.20 -5.54 4.60
CA GLY A 64 7.37 -5.96 3.47
C GLY A 64 6.34 -7.01 3.86
N GLU A 65 6.77 -8.06 4.58
CA GLU A 65 5.87 -9.13 5.04
C GLU A 65 4.81 -8.60 6.02
N ALA A 66 5.19 -7.76 6.98
CA ALA A 66 4.26 -7.18 7.94
C ALA A 66 3.21 -6.24 7.32
N ASN A 67 3.49 -5.66 6.14
CA ASN A 67 2.58 -4.73 5.45
C ASN A 67 1.79 -5.41 4.31
N GLY A 68 1.56 -6.73 4.40
CA GLY A 68 0.73 -7.48 3.45
C GLY A 68 1.51 -8.06 2.25
N GLY A 69 2.83 -7.96 2.28
CA GLY A 69 3.71 -8.61 1.32
C GLY A 69 3.60 -10.12 1.41
N HIS A 70 3.32 -10.76 0.28
CA HIS A 70 3.14 -12.21 0.22
C HIS A 70 3.90 -12.88 -0.93
N LEU A 71 4.53 -12.07 -1.79
CA LEU A 71 5.41 -12.53 -2.87
C LEU A 71 6.77 -11.84 -2.77
N ALA A 72 7.83 -12.62 -2.61
CA ALA A 72 9.20 -12.15 -2.80
C ALA A 72 9.65 -12.49 -4.22
N VAL A 73 10.29 -11.52 -4.90
CA VAL A 73 10.90 -11.73 -6.22
C VAL A 73 12.36 -11.32 -6.18
N SER A 74 13.23 -12.26 -6.53
CA SER A 74 14.67 -12.05 -6.68
C SER A 74 15.03 -11.90 -8.16
N ILE A 75 15.82 -10.88 -8.51
CA ILE A 75 16.29 -10.62 -9.87
C ILE A 75 17.81 -10.78 -9.92
N GLY A 76 18.26 -11.87 -10.56
CA GLY A 76 19.64 -12.32 -10.42
C GLY A 76 20.00 -12.53 -8.94
N ASP A 77 21.23 -12.17 -8.59
CA ASP A 77 21.75 -12.29 -7.22
C ASP A 77 21.84 -10.93 -6.50
N ASP A 78 21.42 -9.84 -7.15
CA ASP A 78 21.64 -8.48 -6.63
C ASP A 78 20.37 -7.85 -6.03
N PHE A 79 19.20 -8.05 -6.62
CA PHE A 79 17.98 -7.39 -6.13
C PHE A 79 16.93 -8.36 -5.59
N GLU A 80 16.32 -8.00 -4.47
CA GLU A 80 15.14 -8.65 -3.91
C GLU A 80 14.03 -7.64 -3.66
N PHE A 81 12.79 -8.03 -3.96
CA PHE A 81 11.60 -7.20 -3.81
C PHE A 81 10.52 -7.97 -3.06
N ILE A 82 9.86 -7.33 -2.10
CA ILE A 82 8.63 -7.84 -1.49
C ILE A 82 7.44 -7.12 -2.10
N LEU A 83 6.49 -7.89 -2.64
CA LEU A 83 5.33 -7.38 -3.34
C LEU A 83 4.03 -7.83 -2.66
N ALA A 84 3.03 -6.97 -2.79
CA ALA A 84 1.65 -7.24 -2.42
C ALA A 84 0.72 -6.98 -3.61
N GLU A 85 -0.46 -7.61 -3.56
CA GLU A 85 -1.60 -7.29 -4.41
C GLU A 85 -2.30 -6.07 -3.81
N THR A 86 -2.44 -5.00 -4.59
CA THR A 86 -3.18 -3.80 -4.16
C THR A 86 -4.49 -3.63 -4.92
N GLY A 87 -4.87 -4.59 -5.77
CA GLY A 87 -6.20 -4.66 -6.34
C GLY A 87 -7.24 -5.07 -5.29
N GLY A 88 -8.49 -4.67 -5.52
CA GLY A 88 -9.62 -5.07 -4.66
C GLY A 88 -9.99 -4.05 -3.58
N PHE A 89 -9.24 -2.97 -3.43
CA PHE A 89 -9.77 -1.78 -2.76
C PHE A 89 -10.83 -1.15 -3.67
N GLU A 90 -12.06 -1.10 -3.19
CA GLU A 90 -13.08 -0.28 -3.83
C GLU A 90 -12.57 1.17 -3.79
N THR A 91 -12.27 1.75 -4.94
CA THR A 91 -12.25 3.22 -5.01
C THR A 91 -13.65 3.65 -4.57
N PRO A 92 -13.82 4.42 -3.47
CA PRO A 92 -15.14 4.84 -3.05
C PRO A 92 -15.78 5.55 -4.25
N ARG A 93 -16.78 4.91 -4.86
CA ARG A 93 -17.39 5.43 -6.10
C ARG A 93 -18.07 6.73 -5.74
N ASN A 94 -17.40 7.86 -5.99
CA ASN A 94 -17.93 9.22 -5.85
C ASN A 94 -19.02 9.31 -4.78
N ILE A 95 -18.74 8.90 -3.54
CA ILE A 95 -19.69 9.10 -2.45
C ILE A 95 -19.58 10.58 -2.15
N PRO A 96 -20.56 11.42 -2.52
CA PRO A 96 -20.43 12.85 -2.34
C PRO A 96 -20.45 13.12 -0.85
N ILE A 97 -19.31 13.40 -0.24
CA ILE A 97 -19.20 13.71 1.18
C ILE A 97 -19.17 15.21 1.41
N ARG A 98 -19.74 15.65 2.52
CA ARG A 98 -19.72 17.05 2.95
C ARG A 98 -19.56 17.13 4.47
N ASN A 99 -18.79 18.12 4.93
CA ASN A 99 -18.67 18.43 6.35
C ASN A 99 -19.88 19.24 6.83
N LEU A 100 -20.46 18.82 7.94
CA LEU A 100 -21.52 19.55 8.63
C LEU A 100 -21.14 19.76 10.10
N THR A 101 -21.64 20.86 10.66
CA THR A 101 -21.48 21.19 12.07
C THR A 101 -22.87 21.28 12.69
N ASP A 102 -23.07 20.64 13.85
CA ASP A 102 -24.32 20.79 14.58
C ASP A 102 -24.39 22.15 15.31
N ALA A 103 -25.52 22.43 15.96
CA ALA A 103 -25.74 23.69 16.67
C ALA A 103 -24.82 23.89 17.90
N VAL A 104 -24.13 22.84 18.34
CA VAL A 104 -23.26 22.83 19.53
C VAL A 104 -21.77 22.87 19.12
N GLY A 105 -21.47 22.76 17.82
CA GLY A 105 -20.12 22.86 17.28
C GLY A 105 -19.47 21.51 16.94
N ASN A 106 -20.18 20.39 17.06
CA ASN A 106 -19.60 19.08 16.72
C ASN A 106 -19.52 18.91 15.20
N GLU A 107 -18.38 18.42 14.71
CA GLU A 107 -18.12 18.23 13.27
C GLU A 107 -18.37 16.79 12.82
N PHE A 108 -18.96 16.66 11.64
CA PHE A 108 -19.35 15.38 11.06
C PHE A 108 -18.96 15.32 9.57
N ILE A 109 -18.57 14.14 9.10
CA ILE A 109 -18.52 13.81 7.67
C ILE A 109 -19.83 13.11 7.31
N CYS A 110 -20.56 13.68 6.36
CA CYS A 110 -21.86 13.18 5.93
C CYS A 110 -21.89 12.77 4.47
N GLN A 111 -22.61 11.69 4.15
CA GLN A 111 -22.91 11.31 2.77
C GLN A 111 -24.07 12.14 2.24
N THR A 112 -23.79 12.99 1.26
CA THR A 112 -24.74 13.98 0.71
C THR A 112 -26.00 13.32 0.14
N GLY A 113 -25.89 12.11 -0.43
CA GLY A 113 -27.05 11.37 -0.95
C GLY A 113 -28.02 10.84 0.12
N LEU A 114 -27.63 10.86 1.40
CA LEU A 114 -28.44 10.41 2.54
C LEU A 114 -28.92 11.57 3.42
N LEU A 115 -28.50 12.81 3.14
CA LEU A 115 -28.95 13.99 3.86
C LEU A 115 -30.35 14.38 3.39
N ASP A 116 -31.17 14.84 4.34
CA ASP A 116 -32.43 15.53 4.05
C ASP A 116 -32.21 17.05 3.90
N ASP A 117 -33.24 17.76 3.46
CA ASP A 117 -33.19 19.21 3.21
C ASP A 117 -32.94 20.04 4.48
N THR A 118 -32.98 19.44 5.68
CA THR A 118 -32.77 20.16 6.94
C THR A 118 -31.31 20.54 7.17
N GLY A 119 -30.38 19.88 6.47
CA GLY A 119 -28.94 20.12 6.62
C GLY A 119 -28.40 19.78 8.01
N ARG A 120 -29.12 18.99 8.81
CA ARG A 120 -28.70 18.56 10.14
C ARG A 120 -27.99 17.21 10.09
N PRO A 121 -26.89 17.01 10.85
CA PRO A 121 -26.24 15.71 10.95
C PRO A 121 -27.20 14.65 11.51
N ARG A 122 -27.22 13.48 10.88
CA ARG A 122 -27.98 12.31 11.34
C ARG A 122 -27.09 11.08 11.37
N ARG A 123 -27.32 10.20 12.36
CA ARG A 123 -26.47 9.01 12.58
C ARG A 123 -26.46 8.01 11.42
N ASP A 124 -27.50 7.99 10.60
CA ASP A 124 -27.61 7.11 9.44
C ASP A 124 -26.97 7.67 8.17
N ALA A 125 -26.60 8.95 8.18
CA ALA A 125 -25.99 9.65 7.04
C ALA A 125 -24.60 10.23 7.36
N CYS A 126 -24.22 10.31 8.63
CA CYS A 126 -23.05 11.04 9.11
C CYS A 126 -22.29 10.27 10.20
N ALA A 127 -20.96 10.37 10.16
CA ALA A 127 -20.07 9.94 11.23
C ALA A 127 -19.39 11.17 11.87
N PRO A 128 -19.19 11.21 13.20
CA PRO A 128 -18.35 12.22 13.84
C PRO A 128 -16.95 12.20 13.21
N LEU A 129 -16.37 13.38 12.99
CA LEU A 129 -15.05 13.50 12.34
C LEU A 129 -13.96 12.72 13.09
N ASP A 130 -13.98 12.77 14.43
CA ASP A 130 -13.02 12.08 15.29
C ASP A 130 -13.14 10.54 15.19
N GLU A 131 -14.36 10.00 15.09
CA GLU A 131 -14.59 8.56 14.92
C GLU A 131 -14.20 8.09 13.51
N TRP A 132 -14.52 8.90 12.48
CA TRP A 132 -14.20 8.57 11.11
C TRP A 132 -12.69 8.45 10.88
N MET A 133 -11.87 9.34 11.48
CA MET A 133 -10.41 9.25 11.40
C MET A 133 -9.84 8.02 12.11
N ALA A 134 -10.50 7.53 13.16
CA ALA A 134 -10.06 6.36 13.91
C ALA A 134 -10.32 5.05 13.14
N ASP A 135 -11.43 4.97 12.40
CA ASP A 135 -11.85 3.77 11.65
C ASP A 135 -11.18 3.62 10.26
N GLN A 136 -10.22 4.50 9.90
CA GLN A 136 -9.45 4.37 8.65
C GLN A 136 -8.22 3.44 8.76
N TYR A 137 -8.02 2.77 9.91
CA TYR A 137 -6.83 1.95 10.20
C TYR A 137 -7.16 0.50 10.56
#